data_AF-A0A965MBK2-F1
#
_entry.id   AF-A0A965MBK2-F1
#
_cell.length_a   1.000
_cell.length_b   1.000
_cell.length_c   1.000
_cell.angle_alpha   90.00
_cell.angle_beta   90.00
_cell.angle_gamma   90.00
#
_symmetry.space_group_name_H-M   'P 1'
#
loop_
_entity.id
_entity.type
_entity.pdbx_description
1 polymer ?
#
loop_
_entity_poly.entity_id
_entity_poly.type
_entity_poly.pdbx_seq_one_letter_code
_entity_poly.pdbx_strand_id
1 'polypeptide(L)'
;MLGDDRPGVLKIFLTFLRLGATAFGGPVAHFGYFRIEFVDRLRWIDERSYADLVSLCQFLPGPSSSQTGIAIGMMQRGWAGG
;
A
#
# COMPACT_ATOMS: atom_id res chain seq x y z
N MET A 1 6.32 -23.77 1.30
CA MET A 1 4.94 -23.98 0.80
C MET A 1 4.42 -22.63 0.33
N LEU A 2 5.00 -22.10 -0.76
CA LEU A 2 4.64 -20.80 -1.36
C LEU A 2 3.78 -21.12 -2.58
N GLY A 3 2.46 -21.18 -2.38
CA GLY A 3 1.56 -20.93 -3.50
C GLY A 3 1.76 -19.50 -3.96
N ASP A 4 1.68 -19.24 -5.27
CA ASP A 4 1.65 -17.89 -5.83
C ASP A 4 0.30 -17.20 -5.51
N ASP A 5 -0.03 -17.07 -4.23
CA ASP A 5 -1.21 -16.34 -3.73
C ASP A 5 -0.98 -14.82 -3.74
N ARG A 6 0.17 -14.38 -4.26
CA ARG A 6 0.49 -12.96 -4.39
C ARG A 6 -0.38 -12.34 -5.48
N PRO A 7 -0.97 -11.15 -5.23
CA PRO A 7 -1.83 -10.51 -6.20
C PRO A 7 -1.10 -10.32 -7.54
N GLY A 8 -1.78 -10.62 -8.64
CA GLY A 8 -1.25 -10.35 -9.98
C GLY A 8 -1.03 -8.84 -10.18
N VAL A 9 -0.10 -8.47 -11.06
CA VAL A 9 0.25 -7.06 -11.36
C VAL A 9 -0.99 -6.24 -11.74
N LEU A 10 -1.91 -6.82 -12.53
CA LEU A 10 -3.16 -6.15 -12.88
C LEU A 10 -4.04 -5.85 -11.66
N LYS A 11 -4.11 -6.76 -10.68
CA LYS A 11 -4.84 -6.53 -9.43
C LYS A 11 -4.21 -5.41 -8.61
N ILE A 12 -2.88 -5.37 -8.56
CA ILE A 12 -2.13 -4.28 -7.92
C ILE A 12 -2.47 -2.95 -8.58
N PHE A 13 -2.29 -2.86 -9.90
CA PHE A 13 -2.58 -1.66 -10.69
C PHE A 13 -4.02 -1.16 -10.47
N LEU A 14 -5.02 -2.04 -10.61
CA LEU A 14 -6.43 -1.67 -10.43
C LEU A 14 -6.75 -1.23 -9.01
N THR A 15 -6.10 -1.81 -7.99
CA THR A 15 -6.28 -1.42 -6.59
C THR A 15 -5.77 0.00 -6.37
N PHE A 16 -4.55 0.30 -6.84
CA PHE A 16 -3.96 1.65 -6.72
C PHE A 16 -4.72 2.67 -7.57
N LEU A 17 -5.18 2.31 -8.76
CA LEU A 17 -6.00 3.18 -9.60
C LEU A 17 -7.32 3.54 -8.90
N ARG A 18 -8.00 2.56 -8.30
CA ARG A 18 -9.23 2.79 -7.53
C ARG A 18 -8.94 3.70 -6.34
N LEU A 19 -7.92 3.37 -5.54
CA LEU A 19 -7.57 4.18 -4.36
C LEU A 19 -7.18 5.60 -4.74
N GLY A 20 -6.39 5.81 -5.79
CA GLY A 20 -6.04 7.15 -6.27
C GLY A 20 -7.25 7.95 -6.76
N ALA A 21 -8.26 7.27 -7.30
CA ALA A 21 -9.52 7.90 -7.72
C ALA A 21 -10.52 8.13 -6.57
N THR A 22 -10.36 7.48 -5.40
CA THR A 22 -11.35 7.55 -4.30
C THR A 22 -10.81 8.12 -2.99
N ALA A 23 -9.51 8.10 -2.76
CA ALA A 23 -8.89 8.48 -1.48
C ALA A 23 -8.66 10.01 -1.40
N PHE A 24 -9.74 10.79 -1.32
CA PHE A 24 -9.65 12.24 -1.05
C PHE A 24 -9.87 12.52 0.45
N GLY A 25 -9.44 13.69 0.93
CA GLY A 25 -9.69 14.10 2.34
C GLY A 25 -8.45 14.39 3.19
N GLY A 26 -7.28 14.56 2.58
CA GLY A 26 -6.04 14.95 3.26
C GLY A 26 -5.14 13.78 3.70
N PRO A 27 -3.98 14.06 4.33
CA PRO A 27 -2.95 13.04 4.60
C PRO A 27 -3.42 11.92 5.54
N VAL A 28 -4.16 12.26 6.59
CA VAL A 28 -4.68 11.28 7.57
C VAL A 28 -5.69 10.33 6.91
N ALA A 29 -6.55 10.86 6.03
CA ALA A 29 -7.52 10.07 5.30
C ALA A 29 -6.84 9.05 4.37
N HIS A 30 -5.78 9.46 3.66
CA HIS A 30 -5.00 8.55 2.80
C HIS A 30 -4.45 7.34 3.55
N PHE A 31 -3.84 7.54 4.73
CA PHE A 31 -3.35 6.42 5.54
C PHE A 31 -4.50 5.56 6.06
N GLY A 32 -5.62 6.15 6.46
CA GLY A 32 -6.83 5.41 6.83
C GLY A 32 -7.34 4.50 5.70
N TYR A 33 -7.44 5.02 4.47
CA TYR A 33 -7.84 4.23 3.31
C TYR A 33 -6.88 3.09 3.00
N PHE A 34 -5.57 3.34 3.10
CA PHE A 34 -4.55 2.33 2.86
C PHE A 34 -4.57 1.24 3.93
N ARG A 35 -4.75 1.59 5.21
CA ARG A 35 -4.89 0.62 6.29
C ARG A 35 -6.10 -0.29 6.06
N ILE A 36 -7.27 0.29 5.80
CA ILE A 36 -8.50 -0.49 5.54
C ILE A 36 -8.32 -1.42 4.34
N GLU A 37 -7.78 -0.91 3.23
CA GLU A 37 -7.67 -1.72 2.02
C GLU A 37 -6.56 -2.78 2.13
N PHE A 38 -5.35 -2.41 2.56
CA PHE A 38 -4.18 -3.30 2.51
C PHE A 38 -4.01 -4.18 3.75
N VAL A 39 -4.49 -3.75 4.92
CA VAL A 39 -4.42 -4.54 6.17
C VAL A 39 -5.72 -5.32 6.36
N ASP A 40 -6.86 -4.64 6.45
CA ASP A 40 -8.11 -5.30 6.85
C ASP A 40 -8.71 -6.14 5.70
N ARG A 41 -8.82 -5.57 4.49
CA ARG A 41 -9.53 -6.21 3.37
C ARG A 41 -8.66 -7.16 2.56
N LEU A 42 -7.54 -6.66 2.03
CA LEU A 42 -6.67 -7.43 1.14
C LEU A 42 -5.64 -8.27 1.89
N ARG A 43 -5.33 -7.91 3.14
CA ARG A 43 -4.37 -8.61 4.02
C ARG A 43 -3.02 -8.81 3.36
N TRP A 44 -2.59 -7.80 2.61
CA TRP A 44 -1.31 -7.73 1.89
C TRP A 44 -0.13 -7.45 2.81
N ILE A 45 -0.41 -6.80 3.94
CA ILE A 45 0.53 -6.43 4.99
C ILE A 45 -0.22 -6.48 6.33
N ASP A 46 0.44 -6.88 7.41
CA ASP A 46 -0.16 -6.85 8.74
C ASP A 46 -0.10 -5.45 9.37
N GLU A 47 -0.89 -5.23 10.42
CA GLU A 47 -1.02 -3.94 11.11
C GLU A 47 0.34 -3.37 11.55
N ARG A 48 1.21 -4.23 12.10
CA ARG A 48 2.50 -3.79 12.66
C ARG A 48 3.44 -3.39 11.54
N SER A 49 3.58 -4.24 10.53
CA SER A 49 4.39 -3.94 9.34
C SER A 49 3.89 -2.67 8.62
N TYR A 50 2.58 -2.44 8.58
CA TYR A 50 2.00 -1.21 8.02
C TYR A 50 2.39 0.03 8.83
N ALA A 51 2.26 -0.02 10.17
CA ALA A 51 2.63 1.09 11.03
C ALA A 51 4.13 1.42 10.96
N ASP A 52 4.99 0.40 10.93
CA ASP A 52 6.44 0.56 10.78
C ASP A 52 6.78 1.18 9.41
N LEU A 53 6.13 0.73 8.35
CA LEU A 53 6.31 1.26 7.00
C LEU A 53 5.88 2.74 6.89
N VAL A 54 4.70 3.08 7.42
CA VAL A 54 4.23 4.48 7.45
C VAL A 54 5.20 5.36 8.23
N SER A 55 5.68 4.89 9.38
CA SER A 55 6.65 5.63 10.20
C SER A 55 7.96 5.88 9.44
N LEU A 56 8.46 4.87 8.71
CA LEU A 56 9.63 5.01 7.85
C LEU A 56 9.39 6.03 6.72
N CYS A 57 8.26 5.96 6.02
CA CYS A 57 7.94 6.90 4.93
C CYS A 57 7.70 8.33 5.43
N GLN A 58 7.28 8.52 6.68
CA GLN A 58 7.15 9.84 7.30
C GLN A 58 8.50 10.42 7.72
N PHE A 59 9.47 9.56 8.01
CA PHE A 59 10.84 9.98 8.31
C PHE A 59 11.63 10.39 7.05
N LEU A 60 11.33 9.78 5.91
CA LEU A 60 12.02 10.05 4.64
C LEU A 60 11.55 11.37 3.99
N PRO A 61 12.44 12.08 3.27
CA PRO A 61 12.03 13.25 2.51
C PRO A 61 11.11 12.83 1.34
N GLY A 62 10.02 13.58 1.14
CA GLY A 62 9.09 13.38 0.04
C GLY A 62 7.65 13.11 0.50
N PRO A 63 6.73 12.86 -0.44
CA PRO A 63 5.33 12.58 -0.13
C PRO A 63 5.19 11.16 0.46
N SER A 64 5.05 11.08 1.78
CA SER A 64 5.00 9.82 2.53
C SER A 64 3.86 8.89 2.10
N SER A 65 2.73 9.43 1.62
CA SER A 65 1.61 8.62 1.10
C SER A 65 1.99 7.84 -0.16
N SER A 66 2.62 8.50 -1.13
CA SER A 66 3.10 7.87 -2.36
C SER A 66 4.20 6.85 -2.07
N GLN A 67 5.14 7.19 -1.19
CA GLN A 67 6.20 6.27 -0.76
C GLN A 67 5.63 5.01 -0.11
N THR A 68 4.64 5.16 0.78
CA THR A 68 3.95 4.03 1.42
C THR A 68 3.26 3.15 0.38
N GLY A 69 2.53 3.76 -0.57
CA GLY A 69 1.83 3.03 -1.62
C GLY A 69 2.79 2.24 -2.51
N ILE A 70 3.85 2.88 -3.00
CA ILE A 70 4.88 2.25 -3.84
C ILE A 70 5.54 1.10 -3.09
N ALA A 71 5.94 1.31 -1.83
CA ALA A 71 6.56 0.27 -1.02
C ALA A 71 5.65 -0.95 -0.83
N ILE A 72 4.35 -0.74 -0.54
CA ILE A 72 3.37 -1.84 -0.43
C ILE A 72 3.27 -2.61 -1.76
N GLY A 73 3.23 -1.90 -2.88
CA GLY A 73 3.22 -2.51 -4.21
C GLY A 73 4.49 -3.33 -4.50
N MET A 74 5.65 -2.78 -4.18
CA MET A 74 6.95 -3.46 -4.30
C MET A 74 7.04 -4.72 -3.42
N MET A 75 6.48 -4.70 -2.22
CA MET A 75 6.44 -5.89 -1.35
C MET A 75 5.66 -7.05 -1.98
N GLN A 76 4.67 -6.77 -2.84
CA GLN A 76 3.90 -7.80 -3.51
C GLN A 76 4.60 -8.40 -4.74
N ARG A 77 5.08 -7.56 -5.67
CA ARG A 77 5.60 -8.01 -6.97
C ARG A 77 6.96 -7.39 -7.35
N GLY A 78 7.70 -6.86 -6.39
CA GLY A 78 8.96 -6.18 -6.63
C GLY A 78 8.77 -4.98 -7.54
N TRP A 79 9.67 -4.78 -8.49
CA TRP A 79 9.62 -3.68 -9.45
C TRP A 79 8.35 -3.66 -10.30
N ALA A 80 7.69 -4.82 -10.51
CA ALA A 80 6.44 -4.88 -11.26
C ALA A 80 5.22 -4.42 -10.44
N GLY A 81 5.37 -4.19 -9.13
CA GLY A 81 4.31 -3.70 -8.26
C GLY A 81 4.52 -2.26 -7.76
N GLY A 82 5.69 -1.67 -7.96
CA GLY A 82 6.06 -0.32 -7.50
C GLY A 82 6.13 0.71 -8.60
#